data_AF-A0A7D4Y9C2-F1
#
_entry.id   AF-A0A7D4Y9C2-F1
#
_cell.length_a   1.000
_cell.length_b   1.000
_cell.length_c   1.000
_cell.angle_alpha   90.00
_cell.angle_beta   90.00
_cell.angle_gamma   90.00
#
_symmetry.space_group_name_H-M   'P 1'
#
loop_
_entity.id
_entity.type
_entity.pdbx_description
1 polymer ?
#
loop_
_entity_poly.entity_id
_entity_poly.type
_entity_poly.pdbx_seq_one_letter_code
_entity_poly.pdbx_strand_id
1 'polypeptide(L)'
;MSTTSQPAESGIDTGPRGYLRFFLASFRKKLLLLVRYPVNTLSQFGTVLLVFGVIFYGGRAVAPAAIGDSIEGIIVGYLLWSMSITAYSGLSWGVAREAQWGTLEQLFMSPFGFGPVMATKTVVNVLESFLWGAATLFVMMAVTDRWLAVDPLTVIPIGALAIAPAVGIGFVFGGLAIRFKRIENAFQLVQFLLIGLIAAPVEQYPLLRWLPLAQGSRMLRTAMQEGVPIWAFPTGDLAVLVVTAVGYLGVGYAAFHYCQRWARREGVMGHY
;
A
#
# COMPACT_ATOMS: atom_id res chain seq x y z
N MET A 1 -14.16 27.65 -51.84
CA MET A 1 -13.25 28.33 -50.89
C MET A 1 -14.11 28.98 -49.82
N SER A 2 -14.02 28.71 -48.52
CA SER A 2 -13.20 27.80 -47.72
C SER A 2 -13.95 27.68 -46.40
N THR A 3 -14.46 26.49 -46.09
CA THR A 3 -15.02 26.18 -44.78
C THR A 3 -13.86 26.11 -43.80
N THR A 4 -13.72 27.15 -42.98
CA THR A 4 -12.81 27.16 -41.83
C THR A 4 -13.33 26.15 -40.81
N SER A 5 -12.89 24.90 -40.92
CA SER A 5 -12.99 23.94 -39.83
C SER A 5 -12.08 24.45 -38.70
N GLN A 6 -12.67 25.11 -37.70
CA GLN A 6 -12.02 25.28 -36.41
C GLN A 6 -11.57 23.89 -35.94
N PRO A 7 -10.27 23.67 -35.63
CA PRO A 7 -9.88 22.43 -34.98
C PRO A 7 -10.62 22.38 -33.65
N ALA A 8 -11.43 21.33 -33.45
CA ALA A 8 -12.03 21.07 -32.15
C ALA A 8 -10.90 21.06 -31.12
N GLU A 9 -10.90 22.03 -30.20
CA GLU A 9 -9.98 22.03 -29.08
C GLU A 9 -10.08 20.66 -28.42
N SER A 10 -9.01 19.88 -28.51
CA SER A 10 -8.87 18.60 -27.82
C SER A 10 -8.66 18.88 -26.33
N GLY A 11 -9.63 19.54 -25.71
CA GLY A 11 -9.67 19.78 -24.28
C GLY A 11 -9.66 18.42 -23.59
N ILE A 12 -8.72 18.23 -22.68
CA ILE A 12 -8.70 17.04 -21.85
C ILE A 12 -9.99 17.05 -21.04
N ASP A 13 -10.85 16.04 -21.25
CA ASP A 13 -12.08 15.86 -20.47
C ASP A 13 -11.69 15.68 -19.01
N THR A 14 -11.99 16.67 -18.17
CA THR A 14 -11.80 16.65 -16.71
C THR A 14 -13.09 16.28 -15.98
N GLY A 15 -14.12 15.84 -16.70
CA GLY A 15 -15.34 15.27 -16.13
C GLY A 15 -15.14 13.86 -15.57
N PRO A 16 -16.21 13.24 -15.03
CA PRO A 16 -16.15 11.89 -14.43
C PRO A 16 -15.59 10.82 -15.39
N ARG A 17 -15.90 10.93 -16.69
CA ARG A 17 -15.40 10.02 -17.73
C ARG A 17 -13.90 10.19 -17.96
N GLY A 18 -13.43 11.43 -17.91
CA GLY A 18 -12.00 11.78 -17.90
C GLY A 18 -11.23 11.14 -16.76
N TYR A 19 -11.71 11.31 -15.53
CA TYR A 19 -11.11 10.69 -14.35
C TYR A 19 -11.11 9.17 -14.41
N LEU A 20 -12.20 8.55 -14.88
CA LEU A 20 -12.25 7.10 -15.09
C LEU A 20 -11.22 6.62 -16.12
N ARG A 21 -11.08 7.33 -17.24
CA ARG A 21 -10.05 7.02 -18.26
C ARG A 21 -8.65 7.15 -17.68
N PHE A 22 -8.40 8.19 -16.89
CA PHE A 22 -7.12 8.40 -16.21
C PHE A 22 -6.80 7.27 -15.22
N PHE A 23 -7.79 6.85 -14.43
CA PHE A 23 -7.66 5.70 -13.53
C PHE A 23 -7.34 4.41 -14.29
N LEU A 24 -8.12 4.08 -15.32
CA LEU A 24 -7.92 2.89 -16.14
C LEU A 24 -6.56 2.90 -16.85
N ALA A 25 -6.13 4.05 -17.37
CA ALA A 25 -4.82 4.20 -18.00
C ALA A 25 -3.68 4.02 -16.97
N SER A 26 -3.83 4.59 -15.77
CA SER A 26 -2.86 4.46 -14.69
C SER A 26 -2.74 3.01 -14.21
N PHE A 27 -3.87 2.31 -14.05
CA PHE A 27 -3.92 0.91 -13.68
C PHE A 27 -3.33 0.02 -14.78
N ARG A 28 -3.72 0.23 -16.05
CA ARG A 28 -3.17 -0.49 -17.20
C ARG A 28 -1.65 -0.29 -17.33
N LYS A 29 -1.15 0.93 -17.12
CA LYS A 29 0.29 1.21 -17.11
C LYS A 29 1.00 0.35 -16.07
N LYS A 30 0.49 0.27 -14.84
CA LYS A 30 1.05 -0.55 -13.77
C LYS A 30 1.08 -2.03 -14.16
N LEU A 31 -0.02 -2.59 -14.65
CA LEU A 31 -0.08 -3.99 -15.10
C LEU A 31 0.89 -4.27 -16.26
N LEU A 32 0.99 -3.35 -17.23
CA LEU A 32 1.94 -3.49 -18.34
C LEU A 32 3.38 -3.48 -17.86
N LEU A 33 3.73 -2.68 -16.85
CA LEU A 33 5.09 -2.67 -16.29
C LEU A 33 5.41 -4.02 -15.63
N LEU A 34 4.45 -4.66 -14.95
CA LEU A 34 4.66 -5.98 -14.34
C LEU A 34 5.01 -7.05 -15.40
N VAL A 35 4.32 -7.03 -16.54
CA VAL A 35 4.54 -7.99 -17.63
C VAL A 35 5.78 -7.65 -18.47
N ARG A 36 6.03 -6.36 -18.72
CA ARG A 36 7.12 -5.89 -19.58
C ARG A 36 8.49 -5.98 -18.94
N TYR A 37 8.55 -5.95 -17.60
CA TYR A 37 9.79 -6.09 -16.83
C TYR A 37 9.76 -7.38 -15.97
N PRO A 38 9.70 -8.56 -16.61
CA PRO A 38 9.47 -9.82 -15.91
C PRO A 38 10.60 -10.14 -14.93
N VAL A 39 11.86 -9.78 -15.24
CA VAL A 39 12.99 -9.97 -14.32
C VAL A 39 12.75 -9.18 -13.03
N ASN A 40 12.37 -7.91 -13.11
CA ASN A 40 12.10 -7.10 -11.92
C ASN A 40 10.92 -7.67 -11.12
N THR A 41 9.83 -8.05 -11.80
CA THR A 41 8.64 -8.65 -11.16
C THR A 41 8.98 -9.97 -10.49
N LEU A 42 9.65 -10.88 -11.17
CA LEU A 42 10.05 -12.18 -10.63
C LEU A 42 11.08 -12.05 -9.52
N SER A 43 12.02 -11.11 -9.61
CA SER A 43 12.97 -10.85 -8.53
C SER A 43 12.26 -10.32 -7.29
N GLN A 44 11.35 -9.35 -7.43
CA GLN A 44 10.57 -8.84 -6.29
C GLN A 44 9.72 -9.95 -5.65
N PHE A 45 9.01 -10.73 -6.46
CA PHE A 45 8.23 -11.87 -5.98
C PHE A 45 9.10 -12.93 -5.30
N GLY A 46 10.19 -13.30 -5.96
CA GLY A 46 11.13 -14.31 -5.49
C GLY A 46 11.81 -13.91 -4.19
N THR A 47 12.17 -12.63 -4.02
CA THR A 47 12.73 -12.13 -2.75
C THR A 47 11.73 -12.26 -1.61
N VAL A 48 10.47 -11.86 -1.82
CA VAL A 48 9.40 -12.00 -0.82
C VAL A 48 9.23 -13.49 -0.46
N LEU A 49 9.06 -14.36 -1.46
CA LEU A 49 8.90 -15.79 -1.22
C LEU A 49 10.13 -16.45 -0.57
N LEU A 50 11.34 -16.01 -0.91
CA LEU A 50 12.57 -16.48 -0.30
C LEU A 50 12.60 -16.13 1.19
N VAL A 51 12.28 -14.88 1.55
CA VAL A 51 12.23 -14.46 2.97
C VAL A 51 11.20 -15.29 3.73
N PHE A 52 10.01 -15.50 3.16
CA PHE A 52 9.01 -16.38 3.75
C PHE A 52 9.52 -17.82 3.91
N GLY A 53 10.17 -18.37 2.88
CA GLY A 53 10.76 -19.70 2.89
C GLY A 53 11.82 -19.87 3.97
N VAL A 54 12.69 -18.87 4.16
CA VAL A 54 13.68 -18.85 5.25
C VAL A 54 13.00 -18.88 6.62
N ILE A 55 11.94 -18.09 6.82
CA ILE A 55 11.18 -18.10 8.07
C ILE A 55 10.50 -19.45 8.29
N PHE A 56 9.84 -19.99 7.26
CA PHE A 56 9.07 -21.24 7.37
C PHE A 56 9.97 -22.46 7.54
N TYR A 57 10.88 -22.72 6.60
CA TYR A 57 11.75 -23.90 6.65
C TYR A 57 12.83 -23.77 7.72
N GLY A 58 13.42 -22.58 7.90
CA GLY A 58 14.38 -22.32 8.96
C GLY A 58 13.75 -22.44 10.34
N GLY A 59 12.57 -21.87 10.53
CA GLY A 59 11.79 -22.03 11.76
C GLY A 59 11.42 -23.49 12.02
N ARG A 60 10.97 -24.22 10.99
CA ARG A 60 10.59 -25.64 11.12
C ARG A 60 11.78 -26.51 11.49
N ALA A 61 13.00 -26.17 11.04
CA ALA A 61 14.21 -26.90 11.39
C ALA A 61 14.63 -26.69 12.85
N VAL A 62 14.40 -25.50 13.41
CA VAL A 62 14.82 -25.14 14.78
C VAL A 62 13.74 -25.45 15.82
N ALA A 63 12.48 -25.12 15.51
CA ALA A 63 11.34 -25.25 16.43
C ALA A 63 10.08 -25.72 15.67
N PRO A 64 9.98 -27.01 15.29
CA PRO A 64 8.88 -27.53 14.48
C PRO A 64 7.49 -27.30 15.09
N ALA A 65 7.34 -27.52 16.40
CA ALA A 65 6.07 -27.34 17.09
C ALA A 65 5.62 -25.86 17.09
N ALA A 66 6.53 -24.95 17.43
CA ALA A 66 6.22 -23.51 17.47
C ALA A 66 5.79 -22.98 16.10
N ILE A 67 6.45 -23.41 15.01
CA ILE A 67 6.03 -23.05 13.65
C ILE A 67 4.69 -23.69 13.29
N GLY A 68 4.48 -24.97 13.62
CA GLY A 68 3.23 -25.66 13.35
C GLY A 68 2.01 -24.94 13.94
N ASP A 69 2.13 -24.47 15.19
CA ASP A 69 1.03 -23.80 15.91
C ASP A 69 0.82 -22.36 15.46
N SER A 70 1.86 -21.69 14.94
CA SER A 70 1.81 -20.27 14.59
C SER A 70 1.77 -19.99 13.08
N ILE A 71 1.85 -21.02 12.22
CA ILE A 71 2.02 -20.84 10.78
C ILE A 71 0.89 -20.02 10.14
N GLU A 72 -0.35 -20.25 10.54
CA GLU A 72 -1.49 -19.48 10.03
C GLU A 72 -1.35 -17.99 10.38
N GLY A 73 -0.89 -17.70 11.60
CA GLY A 73 -0.64 -16.34 12.07
C GLY A 73 0.53 -15.68 11.35
N ILE A 74 1.57 -16.46 11.03
CA ILE A 74 2.72 -16.03 10.23
C ILE A 74 2.27 -15.71 8.81
N ILE A 75 1.45 -16.55 8.17
CA ILE A 75 0.93 -16.32 6.81
C ILE A 75 0.15 -15.00 6.74
N VAL A 76 -0.80 -14.79 7.67
CA VAL A 76 -1.62 -13.55 7.68
C VAL A 76 -0.77 -12.32 7.99
N GLY A 77 0.14 -12.42 8.98
CA GLY A 77 1.04 -11.32 9.32
C GLY A 77 1.98 -10.96 8.18
N TYR A 78 2.53 -11.96 7.49
CA TYR A 78 3.41 -11.81 6.34
C TYR A 78 2.67 -11.23 5.13
N LEU A 79 1.43 -11.67 4.88
CA LEU A 79 0.54 -11.07 3.89
C LEU A 79 0.34 -9.59 4.16
N LEU A 80 -0.09 -9.24 5.37
CA LEU A 80 -0.32 -7.83 5.73
C LEU A 80 0.97 -7.00 5.63
N TRP A 81 2.10 -7.56 6.07
CA TRP A 81 3.40 -6.90 5.98
C TRP A 81 3.83 -6.63 4.54
N SER A 82 3.79 -7.64 3.67
CA SER A 82 4.15 -7.51 2.25
C SER A 82 3.23 -6.54 1.51
N MET A 83 1.91 -6.60 1.76
CA MET A 83 0.96 -5.63 1.22
C MET A 83 1.24 -4.21 1.71
N SER A 84 1.57 -4.06 3.00
CA SER A 84 1.90 -2.76 3.59
C SER A 84 3.17 -2.18 2.99
N ILE A 85 4.20 -3.00 2.74
CA ILE A 85 5.42 -2.58 2.04
C ILE A 85 5.08 -2.03 0.66
N THR A 86 4.33 -2.77 -0.14
CA THR A 86 3.92 -2.30 -1.47
C THR A 86 3.09 -1.01 -1.39
N ALA A 87 2.19 -0.91 -0.42
CA ALA A 87 1.31 0.23 -0.22
C ALA A 87 2.08 1.53 0.14
N TYR A 88 3.01 1.49 1.10
CA TYR A 88 3.74 2.70 1.50
C TYR A 88 4.89 3.03 0.53
N SER A 89 5.63 2.01 0.08
CA SER A 89 6.83 2.21 -0.73
C SER A 89 6.47 2.65 -2.15
N GLY A 90 5.45 2.05 -2.75
CA GLY A 90 5.02 2.38 -4.11
C GLY A 90 4.62 3.85 -4.25
N LEU A 91 3.95 4.39 -3.22
CA LEU A 91 3.58 5.80 -3.16
C LEU A 91 4.81 6.70 -2.93
N SER A 92 5.64 6.38 -1.93
CA SER A 92 6.80 7.19 -1.57
C SER A 92 7.83 7.27 -2.71
N TRP A 93 8.16 6.13 -3.33
CA TRP A 93 9.03 6.06 -4.50
C TRP A 93 8.41 6.70 -5.73
N GLY A 94 7.10 6.61 -5.89
CA GLY A 94 6.37 7.31 -6.94
C GLY A 94 6.62 8.81 -6.90
N VAL A 95 6.47 9.41 -5.72
CA VAL A 95 6.73 10.85 -5.53
C VAL A 95 8.21 11.18 -5.67
N ALA A 96 9.10 10.39 -5.05
CA ALA A 96 10.53 10.62 -5.09
C ALA A 96 11.07 10.64 -6.53
N ARG A 97 10.63 9.71 -7.38
CA ARG A 97 11.02 9.67 -8.80
C ARG A 97 10.51 10.87 -9.60
N GLU A 98 9.27 11.29 -9.39
CA GLU A 98 8.72 12.47 -10.06
C GLU A 98 9.47 13.75 -9.67
N ALA A 99 9.91 13.84 -8.41
CA ALA A 99 10.79 14.91 -7.95
C ALA A 99 12.17 14.84 -8.62
N GLN A 100 12.80 13.66 -8.63
CA GLN A 100 14.12 13.45 -9.23
C GLN A 100 14.16 13.67 -10.74
N TRP A 101 13.06 13.36 -11.45
CA TRP A 101 12.95 13.57 -12.90
C TRP A 101 12.56 15.01 -13.27
N GLY A 102 12.32 15.90 -12.31
CA GLY A 102 11.86 17.27 -12.55
C GLY A 102 10.44 17.35 -13.12
N THR A 103 9.69 16.24 -13.17
CA THR A 103 8.32 16.18 -13.69
C THR A 103 7.26 16.57 -12.66
N LEU A 104 7.69 16.83 -11.42
CA LEU A 104 6.81 17.25 -10.33
C LEU A 104 6.03 18.53 -10.69
N GLU A 105 6.67 19.50 -11.32
CA GLU A 105 6.01 20.74 -11.76
C GLU A 105 4.96 20.48 -12.84
N GLN A 106 5.26 19.60 -13.81
CA GLN A 106 4.31 19.17 -14.84
C GLN A 106 3.12 18.44 -14.23
N LEU A 107 3.34 17.66 -13.17
CA LEU A 107 2.28 16.99 -12.42
C LEU A 107 1.38 17.99 -11.68
N PHE A 108 1.93 19.10 -11.19
CA PHE A 108 1.15 20.21 -10.62
C PHE A 108 0.35 20.97 -11.68
N MET A 109 0.89 21.10 -12.89
CA MET A 109 0.20 21.73 -14.03
C MET A 109 -0.78 20.80 -14.74
N SER A 110 -0.92 19.54 -14.29
CA SER A 110 -1.85 18.61 -14.93
C SER A 110 -3.29 19.13 -14.83
N PRO A 111 -4.11 18.99 -15.90
CA PRO A 111 -5.48 19.48 -15.92
C PRO A 111 -6.39 18.79 -14.89
N PHE A 112 -6.01 17.60 -14.39
CA PHE A 112 -6.75 16.87 -13.36
C PHE A 112 -6.45 17.34 -11.92
N GLY A 113 -5.45 18.22 -11.75
CA GLY A 113 -4.97 18.67 -10.46
C GLY A 113 -4.15 17.62 -9.70
N PHE A 114 -3.21 18.07 -8.88
CA PHE A 114 -2.27 17.20 -8.19
C PHE A 114 -2.94 16.25 -7.17
N GLY A 115 -3.89 16.75 -6.37
CA GLY A 115 -4.58 15.96 -5.34
C GLY A 115 -5.35 14.75 -5.90
N PRO A 116 -6.27 14.95 -6.87
CA PRO A 116 -6.99 13.85 -7.52
C PRO A 116 -6.06 12.85 -8.23
N VAL A 117 -4.97 13.33 -8.83
CA VAL A 117 -3.96 12.45 -9.44
C VAL A 117 -3.28 11.58 -8.39
N MET A 118 -2.88 12.15 -7.26
CA MET A 118 -2.30 11.39 -6.16
C MET A 118 -3.30 10.38 -5.58
N ALA A 119 -4.55 10.77 -5.36
CA ALA A 119 -5.59 9.85 -4.90
C ALA A 119 -5.78 8.66 -5.87
N THR A 120 -5.81 8.93 -7.17
CA THR A 120 -5.89 7.89 -8.21
C THR A 120 -4.67 6.96 -8.14
N LYS A 121 -3.46 7.52 -8.07
CA LYS A 121 -2.22 6.74 -7.93
C LYS A 121 -2.24 5.89 -6.65
N THR A 122 -2.75 6.41 -5.55
CA THR A 122 -2.92 5.68 -4.29
C THR A 122 -3.87 4.51 -4.42
N VAL A 123 -5.05 4.69 -5.01
CA VAL A 123 -6.02 3.60 -5.23
C VAL A 123 -5.41 2.53 -6.13
N VAL A 124 -4.75 2.92 -7.22
CA VAL A 124 -4.04 1.98 -8.09
C VAL A 124 -2.96 1.21 -7.33
N ASN A 125 -2.20 1.89 -6.46
CA ASN A 125 -1.17 1.25 -5.65
C ASN A 125 -1.76 0.27 -4.63
N VAL A 126 -2.90 0.60 -4.02
CA VAL A 126 -3.64 -0.31 -3.13
C VAL A 126 -4.10 -1.56 -3.89
N LEU A 127 -4.69 -1.39 -5.08
CA LEU A 127 -5.10 -2.53 -5.93
C LEU A 127 -3.91 -3.42 -6.33
N GLU A 128 -2.78 -2.81 -6.67
CA GLU A 128 -1.53 -3.53 -6.91
C GLU A 128 -1.07 -4.30 -5.66
N SER A 129 -1.18 -3.69 -4.47
CA SER A 129 -0.87 -4.34 -3.20
C SER A 129 -1.71 -5.61 -2.99
N PHE A 130 -3.00 -5.55 -3.31
CA PHE A 130 -3.89 -6.71 -3.25
C PHE A 130 -3.55 -7.78 -4.28
N LEU A 131 -3.22 -7.40 -5.51
CA LEU A 131 -2.81 -8.35 -6.55
C LEU A 131 -1.54 -9.11 -6.12
N TRP A 132 -0.54 -8.38 -5.64
CA TRP A 132 0.69 -8.94 -5.10
C TRP A 132 0.44 -9.80 -3.84
N GLY A 133 -0.39 -9.31 -2.93
CA GLY A 133 -0.76 -10.02 -1.71
C GLY A 133 -1.45 -11.34 -2.03
N ALA A 134 -2.41 -11.34 -2.96
CA ALA A 134 -3.13 -12.55 -3.38
C ALA A 134 -2.20 -13.58 -4.02
N ALA A 135 -1.31 -13.16 -4.91
CA ALA A 135 -0.31 -14.05 -5.52
C ALA A 135 0.63 -14.65 -4.45
N THR A 136 1.12 -13.82 -3.53
CA THR A 136 2.01 -14.26 -2.44
C THR A 136 1.28 -15.22 -1.51
N LEU A 137 0.04 -14.90 -1.11
CA LEU A 137 -0.79 -15.73 -0.24
C LEU A 137 -1.03 -17.11 -0.84
N PHE A 138 -1.38 -17.17 -2.13
CA PHE A 138 -1.59 -18.44 -2.82
C PHE A 138 -0.36 -19.34 -2.75
N VAL A 139 0.83 -18.79 -3.04
CA VAL A 139 2.08 -19.56 -2.95
C VAL A 139 2.39 -19.97 -1.52
N MET A 140 2.19 -19.09 -0.53
CA MET A 140 2.41 -19.42 0.88
C MET A 140 1.53 -20.58 1.32
N MET A 141 0.22 -20.55 1.03
CA MET A 141 -0.70 -21.63 1.39
C MET A 141 -0.35 -22.95 0.71
N ALA A 142 0.06 -22.90 -0.56
CA ALA A 142 0.49 -24.09 -1.31
C ALA A 142 1.80 -24.69 -0.76
N VAL A 143 2.74 -23.85 -0.35
CA VAL A 143 4.04 -24.30 0.20
C VAL A 143 3.90 -24.86 1.63
N THR A 144 3.03 -24.28 2.44
CA THR A 144 2.82 -24.71 3.83
C THR A 144 1.80 -25.83 3.99
N ASP A 145 1.02 -26.12 2.94
CA ASP A 145 -0.15 -26.99 2.98
C ASP A 145 -1.17 -26.56 4.05
N ARG A 146 -1.31 -25.23 4.22
CA ARG A 146 -2.25 -24.61 5.15
C ARG A 146 -3.13 -23.63 4.41
N TRP A 147 -4.39 -24.04 4.21
CA TRP A 147 -5.39 -23.24 3.53
C TRP A 147 -6.20 -22.45 4.54
N LEU A 148 -6.17 -21.13 4.39
CA LEU A 148 -6.94 -20.19 5.20
C LEU A 148 -8.31 -19.91 4.57
N ALA A 149 -9.26 -19.46 5.38
CA ALA A 149 -10.53 -18.97 4.89
C ALA A 149 -10.33 -17.63 4.17
N VAL A 150 -10.50 -17.63 2.85
CA VAL A 150 -10.37 -16.42 2.04
C VAL A 150 -11.72 -16.07 1.43
N ASP A 151 -12.56 -15.37 2.21
CA ASP A 151 -13.77 -14.73 1.70
C ASP A 151 -13.42 -13.34 1.15
N PRO A 152 -13.50 -13.11 -0.19
CA PRO A 152 -13.17 -11.81 -0.78
C PRO A 152 -14.00 -10.66 -0.22
N LEU A 153 -15.26 -10.90 0.17
CA LEU A 153 -16.14 -9.88 0.72
C LEU A 153 -15.71 -9.41 2.10
N THR A 154 -14.95 -10.22 2.83
CA THR A 154 -14.44 -9.90 4.17
C THR A 154 -12.98 -9.46 4.12
N VAL A 155 -12.13 -10.20 3.41
CA VAL A 155 -10.69 -9.98 3.35
C VAL A 155 -10.33 -8.69 2.63
N ILE A 156 -11.02 -8.34 1.53
CA ILE A 156 -10.70 -7.12 0.77
C ILE A 156 -11.02 -5.85 1.58
N PRO A 157 -12.22 -5.67 2.15
CA PRO A 157 -12.50 -4.45 2.92
C PRO A 157 -11.64 -4.32 4.18
N ILE A 158 -11.47 -5.41 4.95
CA ILE A 158 -10.62 -5.40 6.15
C ILE A 158 -9.17 -5.11 5.75
N GLY A 159 -8.65 -5.79 4.72
CA GLY A 159 -7.30 -5.58 4.23
C GLY A 159 -7.06 -4.14 3.76
N ALA A 160 -8.04 -3.51 3.10
CA ALA A 160 -7.90 -2.17 2.54
C ALA A 160 -7.81 -1.13 3.66
N LEU A 161 -8.63 -1.29 4.69
CA LEU A 161 -8.56 -0.47 5.90
C LEU A 161 -7.29 -0.77 6.71
N ALA A 162 -6.86 -2.03 6.78
CA ALA A 162 -5.67 -2.44 7.52
C ALA A 162 -4.37 -1.84 6.95
N ILE A 163 -4.27 -1.70 5.62
CA ILE A 163 -3.10 -1.09 4.98
C ILE A 163 -3.20 0.44 4.83
N ALA A 164 -4.36 1.05 5.09
CA ALA A 164 -4.54 2.50 4.98
C ALA A 164 -3.56 3.31 5.87
N PRO A 165 -3.24 2.89 7.11
CA PRO A 165 -2.18 3.53 7.89
C PRO A 165 -0.79 3.44 7.22
N ALA A 166 -0.47 2.33 6.57
CA ALA A 166 0.78 2.19 5.80
C ALA A 166 0.80 3.15 4.61
N VAL A 167 -0.32 3.33 3.91
CA VAL A 167 -0.46 4.37 2.87
C VAL A 167 -0.24 5.76 3.46
N GLY A 168 -0.79 6.05 4.65
CA GLY A 168 -0.55 7.30 5.38
C GLY A 168 0.94 7.53 5.65
N ILE A 169 1.66 6.52 6.14
CA ILE A 169 3.12 6.55 6.30
C ILE A 169 3.79 6.85 4.94
N GLY A 170 3.34 6.22 3.86
CA GLY A 170 3.84 6.48 2.52
C GLY A 170 3.67 7.93 2.08
N PHE A 171 2.58 8.59 2.45
CA PHE A 171 2.38 10.01 2.17
C PHE A 171 3.35 10.90 2.95
N VAL A 172 3.57 10.63 4.24
CA VAL A 172 4.57 11.35 5.06
C VAL A 172 5.93 11.26 4.38
N PHE A 173 6.35 10.04 4.04
CA PHE A 173 7.65 9.79 3.43
C PHE A 173 7.76 10.34 2.00
N GLY A 174 6.70 10.28 1.20
CA GLY A 174 6.65 10.94 -0.10
C GLY A 174 6.83 12.46 0.03
N GLY A 175 6.32 13.08 1.09
CA GLY A 175 6.48 14.52 1.36
C GLY A 175 7.90 14.85 1.78
N LEU A 176 8.48 14.04 2.66
CA LEU A 176 9.88 14.16 3.08
C LEU A 176 10.84 13.94 1.91
N ALA A 177 10.51 13.06 0.96
CA ALA A 177 11.34 12.76 -0.21
C ALA A 177 11.61 14.00 -1.05
N ILE A 178 10.59 14.85 -1.22
CA ILE A 178 10.68 16.10 -1.98
C ILE A 178 11.77 17.01 -1.38
N ARG A 179 11.94 17.00 -0.05
CA ARG A 179 12.87 17.90 0.63
C ARG A 179 14.26 17.31 0.83
N PHE A 180 14.33 16.05 1.25
CA PHE A 180 15.58 15.44 1.70
C PHE A 180 16.32 14.69 0.59
N LYS A 181 15.67 14.47 -0.58
CA LYS A 181 16.20 13.84 -1.80
C LYS A 181 16.75 12.40 -1.67
N ARG A 182 17.15 11.97 -0.47
CA ARG A 182 17.67 10.65 -0.10
C ARG A 182 17.08 10.21 1.24
N ILE A 183 16.08 9.33 1.19
CA ILE A 183 15.37 8.80 2.37
C ILE A 183 15.25 7.27 2.34
N GLU A 184 16.01 6.63 1.46
CA GLU A 184 15.95 5.20 1.18
C GLU A 184 16.24 4.37 2.43
N ASN A 185 17.25 4.77 3.21
CA ASN A 185 17.60 4.10 4.46
C ASN A 185 16.46 4.22 5.50
N ALA A 186 15.75 5.34 5.52
CA ALA A 186 14.61 5.51 6.41
C ALA A 186 13.46 4.56 6.02
N PHE A 187 13.27 4.26 4.73
CA PHE A 187 12.28 3.27 4.30
C PHE A 187 12.60 1.89 4.84
N GLN A 188 13.88 1.50 4.92
CA GLN A 188 14.25 0.20 5.47
C GLN A 188 13.88 0.08 6.94
N LEU A 189 14.12 1.13 7.74
CA LEU A 189 13.73 1.16 9.16
C LEU A 189 12.21 1.03 9.34
N VAL A 190 11.43 1.68 8.48
CA VAL A 190 9.96 1.58 8.50
C VAL A 190 9.51 0.14 8.26
N GLN A 191 10.14 -0.63 7.36
CA GLN A 191 9.76 -2.02 7.11
C GLN A 191 9.84 -2.87 8.38
N PHE A 192 10.88 -2.67 9.20
CA PHE A 192 11.03 -3.36 10.48
C PHE A 192 10.03 -2.85 11.52
N LEU A 193 9.75 -1.54 11.56
CA LEU A 193 8.71 -0.97 12.41
C LEU A 193 7.34 -1.60 12.10
N LEU A 194 6.99 -1.76 10.82
CA LEU A 194 5.73 -2.39 10.41
C LEU A 194 5.60 -3.82 10.92
N ILE A 195 6.68 -4.60 10.98
CA ILE A 195 6.67 -5.96 11.56
C ILE A 195 6.24 -5.89 13.03
N GLY A 196 6.87 -5.01 13.82
CA GLY A 196 6.53 -4.84 15.24
C GLY A 196 5.09 -4.39 15.46
N LEU A 197 4.58 -3.51 14.60
CA LEU A 197 3.19 -3.04 14.65
C LEU A 197 2.18 -4.15 14.31
N ILE A 198 2.48 -4.99 13.33
CA ILE A 198 1.63 -6.12 12.92
C ILE A 198 1.64 -7.23 13.99
N ALA A 199 2.79 -7.45 14.63
CA ALA A 199 2.99 -8.45 15.67
C ALA A 199 2.63 -7.96 17.09
N ALA A 200 2.02 -6.78 17.22
CA ALA A 200 1.66 -6.21 18.52
C ALA A 200 0.71 -7.16 19.29
N PRO A 201 0.94 -7.42 20.59
CA PRO A 201 0.10 -8.30 21.40
C PRO A 201 -1.18 -7.59 21.87
N VAL A 202 -2.09 -7.36 20.91
CA VAL A 202 -3.33 -6.61 21.08
C VAL A 202 -4.29 -7.25 22.09
N GLU A 203 -4.21 -8.56 22.26
CA GLU A 203 -5.00 -9.35 23.21
C GLU A 203 -4.58 -9.06 24.65
N GLN A 204 -3.28 -8.87 24.89
CA GLN A 204 -2.72 -8.59 26.22
C GLN A 204 -2.88 -7.11 26.59
N TYR A 205 -2.71 -6.22 25.61
CA TYR A 205 -2.77 -4.77 25.81
C TYR A 205 -3.76 -4.12 24.84
N PRO A 206 -5.03 -3.92 25.26
CA PRO A 206 -6.08 -3.39 24.39
C PRO A 206 -5.79 -2.00 23.80
N LEU A 207 -4.96 -1.19 24.46
CA LEU A 207 -4.54 0.13 23.96
C LEU A 207 -3.73 0.03 22.66
N LEU A 208 -3.05 -1.10 22.41
CA LEU A 208 -2.29 -1.32 21.18
C LEU A 208 -3.18 -1.39 19.94
N ARG A 209 -4.50 -1.60 20.08
CA ARG A 209 -5.45 -1.57 18.95
C ARG A 209 -5.40 -0.26 18.16
N TRP A 210 -5.04 0.84 18.83
CA TRP A 210 -4.96 2.15 18.21
C TRP A 210 -3.68 2.37 17.40
N LEU A 211 -2.69 1.48 17.51
CA LEU A 211 -1.47 1.56 16.73
C LEU A 211 -1.75 1.32 15.24
N PRO A 212 -0.92 1.89 14.34
CA PRO A 212 -1.04 1.63 12.92
C PRO A 212 -0.96 0.12 12.65
N LEU A 213 -1.78 -0.39 11.73
CA LEU A 213 -1.83 -1.81 11.30
C LEU A 213 -2.27 -2.83 12.37
N ALA A 214 -2.21 -2.52 13.67
CA ALA A 214 -2.44 -3.49 14.75
C ALA A 214 -3.87 -4.06 14.74
N GLN A 215 -4.88 -3.19 14.74
CA GLN A 215 -6.28 -3.64 14.67
C GLN A 215 -6.58 -4.39 13.36
N GLY A 216 -6.02 -3.93 12.25
CA GLY A 216 -6.16 -4.60 10.95
C GLY A 216 -5.55 -6.00 10.94
N SER A 217 -4.36 -6.16 11.53
CA SER A 217 -3.67 -7.44 11.70
C SER A 217 -4.53 -8.44 12.47
N ARG A 218 -5.06 -8.03 13.63
CA ARG A 218 -5.95 -8.85 14.46
C ARG A 218 -7.20 -9.28 13.70
N MET A 219 -7.93 -8.33 13.11
CA MET A 219 -9.18 -8.63 12.40
C MET A 219 -8.95 -9.52 11.17
N LEU A 220 -7.87 -9.28 10.42
CA LEU A 220 -7.53 -10.10 9.26
C LEU A 220 -7.14 -11.51 9.69
N ARG A 221 -6.42 -11.65 10.81
CA ARG A 221 -6.07 -12.94 11.41
C ARG A 221 -7.32 -13.73 11.78
N THR A 222 -8.23 -13.14 12.55
CA THR A 222 -9.50 -13.78 12.92
C THR A 222 -10.34 -14.15 11.69
N ALA A 223 -10.48 -13.24 10.71
CA ALA A 223 -11.25 -13.51 9.50
C ALA A 223 -10.69 -14.68 8.68
N MET A 224 -9.35 -14.76 8.56
CA MET A 224 -8.70 -15.76 7.72
C MET A 224 -8.46 -17.10 8.42
N GLN A 225 -8.27 -17.11 9.73
CA GLN A 225 -8.07 -18.33 10.51
C GLN A 225 -9.41 -18.98 10.87
N GLU A 226 -10.35 -18.18 11.37
CA GLU A 226 -11.60 -18.68 11.92
C GLU A 226 -12.76 -18.59 10.91
N GLY A 227 -12.55 -17.97 9.75
CA GLY A 227 -13.59 -17.80 8.72
C GLY A 227 -14.70 -16.83 9.12
N VAL A 228 -14.42 -15.93 10.07
CA VAL A 228 -15.42 -14.98 10.59
C VAL A 228 -15.69 -13.91 9.53
N PRO A 229 -16.95 -13.74 9.07
CA PRO A 229 -17.29 -12.73 8.08
C PRO A 229 -17.31 -11.32 8.67
N ILE A 230 -17.14 -10.30 7.83
CA ILE A 230 -17.02 -8.90 8.26
C ILE A 230 -18.19 -8.42 9.15
N TRP A 231 -19.42 -8.87 8.89
CA TRP A 231 -20.61 -8.47 9.63
C TRP A 231 -20.74 -9.15 11.01
N ALA A 232 -19.97 -10.21 11.27
CA ALA A 232 -19.96 -10.87 12.57
C ALA A 232 -18.97 -10.22 13.56
N PHE A 233 -18.10 -9.31 13.10
CA PHE A 233 -17.19 -8.59 13.98
C PHE A 233 -17.94 -7.61 14.89
N PRO A 234 -17.48 -7.43 16.15
CA PRO A 234 -17.99 -6.41 17.02
C PRO A 234 -17.90 -5.02 16.38
N THR A 235 -18.95 -4.21 16.52
CA THR A 235 -18.99 -2.84 15.97
C THR A 235 -17.86 -1.96 16.48
N GLY A 236 -17.44 -2.16 17.74
CA GLY A 236 -16.29 -1.47 18.32
C GLY A 236 -14.97 -1.78 17.61
N ASP A 237 -14.77 -3.04 17.18
CA ASP A 237 -13.55 -3.45 16.48
C ASP A 237 -13.50 -2.84 15.07
N LEU A 238 -14.64 -2.83 14.36
CA LEU A 238 -14.79 -2.14 13.08
C LEU A 238 -14.60 -0.63 13.21
N ALA A 239 -15.14 -0.01 14.27
CA ALA A 239 -14.97 1.41 14.53
C ALA A 239 -13.50 1.77 14.74
N VAL A 240 -12.75 1.02 15.55
CA VAL A 240 -11.31 1.24 15.74
C VAL A 240 -10.55 1.06 14.43
N LEU A 241 -10.90 0.04 13.62
CA LEU A 241 -10.28 -0.16 12.31
C LEU A 241 -10.51 1.04 11.38
N VAL A 242 -11.74 1.54 11.30
CA VAL A 242 -12.07 2.71 10.45
C VAL A 242 -11.39 3.97 10.97
N VAL A 243 -11.41 4.22 12.28
CA VAL A 243 -10.81 5.42 12.87
C VAL A 243 -9.29 5.42 12.67
N THR A 244 -8.61 4.29 12.88
CA THR A 244 -7.18 4.18 12.63
C THR A 244 -6.86 4.32 11.15
N ALA A 245 -7.62 3.65 10.26
CA ALA A 245 -7.45 3.76 8.82
C ALA A 245 -7.57 5.21 8.32
N VAL A 246 -8.69 5.87 8.64
CA VAL A 246 -8.95 7.25 8.21
C VAL A 246 -8.02 8.24 8.91
N GLY A 247 -7.77 8.06 10.20
CA GLY A 247 -6.92 8.93 11.01
C GLY A 247 -5.49 8.96 10.50
N TYR A 248 -4.83 7.80 10.39
CA TYR A 248 -3.44 7.74 9.92
C TYR A 248 -3.30 8.13 8.44
N LEU A 249 -4.25 7.75 7.58
CA LEU A 249 -4.24 8.18 6.18
C LEU A 249 -4.41 9.71 6.06
N GLY A 250 -5.35 10.29 6.82
CA GLY A 250 -5.61 11.72 6.85
C GLY A 250 -4.41 12.52 7.37
N VAL A 251 -3.81 12.09 8.47
CA VAL A 251 -2.59 12.70 9.03
C VAL A 251 -1.44 12.61 8.01
N GLY A 252 -1.25 11.45 7.38
CA GLY A 252 -0.21 11.27 6.37
C GLY A 252 -0.39 12.18 5.17
N TYR A 253 -1.61 12.28 4.65
CA TYR A 253 -1.95 13.18 3.54
C TYR A 253 -1.81 14.66 3.92
N ALA A 254 -2.17 15.05 5.14
CA ALA A 254 -1.98 16.41 5.64
C ALA A 254 -0.49 16.77 5.74
N ALA A 255 0.33 15.86 6.29
CA ALA A 255 1.78 16.02 6.35
C ALA A 255 2.40 16.15 4.95
N PHE A 256 1.92 15.35 3.99
CA PHE A 256 2.32 15.46 2.60
C PHE A 256 2.03 16.85 2.02
N HIS A 257 0.80 17.35 2.18
CA HIS A 257 0.42 18.70 1.75
C HIS A 257 1.26 19.80 2.41
N TYR A 258 1.56 19.64 3.71
CA TYR A 258 2.41 20.56 4.44
C TYR A 258 3.84 20.61 3.85
N CYS A 259 4.48 19.45 3.68
CA CYS A 259 5.81 19.35 3.09
C CYS A 259 5.87 19.94 1.67
N GLN A 260 4.81 19.78 0.88
CA GLN A 260 4.73 20.37 -0.45
C GLN A 260 4.63 21.89 -0.45
N ARG A 261 3.78 22.46 0.41
CA ARG A 261 3.67 23.92 0.55
C ARG A 261 5.00 24.50 1.03
N TRP A 262 5.66 23.81 1.93
CA TRP A 262 6.98 24.19 2.42
C TRP A 262 8.04 24.15 1.32
N ALA A 263 8.13 23.05 0.56
CA ALA A 263 9.07 22.92 -0.56
C ALA A 263 8.84 23.97 -1.68
N ARG A 264 7.57 24.34 -1.96
CA ARG A 264 7.26 25.41 -2.93
C ARG A 264 7.77 26.77 -2.47
N ARG A 265 7.65 27.08 -1.17
CA ARG A 265 8.10 28.37 -0.61
C ARG A 265 9.62 28.53 -0.67
N GLU A 266 10.36 27.43 -0.52
CA GLU A 266 11.83 27.45 -0.55
C GLU A 266 12.40 27.34 -1.98
N GLY A 267 11.58 27.27 -3.02
CA GLY A 267 12.05 27.18 -4.42
C GLY A 267 12.82 25.89 -4.76
N VAL A 268 12.81 24.89 -3.87
CA VAL A 268 13.63 23.67 -3.99
C VAL A 268 13.17 22.71 -5.08
N MET A 269 12.03 23.00 -5.75
CA MET A 269 11.47 22.15 -6.81
C MET A 269 12.21 22.28 -8.14
N GLY A 270 12.81 23.44 -8.42
CA GLY A 270 13.53 23.70 -9.68
C GLY A 270 15.03 23.39 -9.64
N HIS A 271 15.56 22.99 -8.48
CA HIS A 271 16.98 22.64 -8.33
C HIS A 271 17.15 21.13 -8.27
N TYR A 272 17.08 20.48 -9.43
CA TYR A 272 17.58 19.12 -9.64
C TYR A 272 18.60 19.10 -10.78
#